data_AF-A0A6C0DT88-F1
#
_entry.id   AF-A0A6C0DT88-F1
#
_cell.length_a   1.000
_cell.length_b   1.000
_cell.length_c   1.000
_cell.angle_alpha   90.00
_cell.angle_beta   90.00
_cell.angle_gamma   90.00
#
_symmetry.space_group_name_H-M   'P 1'
#
loop_
_entity.id
_entity.type
_entity.pdbx_description
1 polymer ?
#
loop_
_entity_poly.entity_id
_entity_poly.type
_entity_poly.pdbx_seq_one_letter_code
_entity_poly.pdbx_strand_id
1 'polypeptide(L)'
;MQDFTFIKDIHSRNLVINGYHAVSRCESWNFLKNFTPNNNDGFMFTDHPKVYEIGHMMESCPHPPGHSGCSFAWTMRQLEAIAKNGYENYKNTWIARYQEEEQRAVQQRRIRLAQEVANRNISVPEIPPLLIINENPEVTPEIPRQ
;
A
#
# COMPACT_ATOMS: atom_id res chain seq x y z
N MET A 1 -24.38 8.83 -14.12
CA MET A 1 -23.30 9.22 -13.17
C MET A 1 -22.28 8.10 -13.18
N GLN A 2 -20.99 8.43 -13.19
CA GLN A 2 -19.94 7.42 -13.26
C GLN A 2 -19.76 6.71 -11.90
N ASP A 3 -19.46 5.41 -11.90
CA ASP A 3 -19.44 4.58 -10.69
C ASP A 3 -18.04 4.42 -10.05
N PHE A 4 -17.73 5.26 -9.06
CA PHE A 4 -16.46 5.21 -8.34
C PHE A 4 -16.41 4.23 -7.16
N THR A 5 -17.36 3.29 -7.03
CA THR A 5 -17.40 2.33 -5.90
C THR A 5 -16.17 1.43 -5.80
N PHE A 6 -15.40 1.28 -6.89
CA PHE A 6 -14.12 0.57 -6.88
C PHE A 6 -13.07 1.24 -5.99
N ILE A 7 -13.13 2.55 -5.75
CA ILE A 7 -12.25 3.22 -4.77
C ILE A 7 -12.75 2.88 -3.38
N LYS A 8 -12.07 1.98 -2.67
CA LYS A 8 -12.56 1.42 -1.39
C LYS A 8 -12.68 2.45 -0.27
N ASP A 9 -11.73 3.38 -0.19
CA ASP A 9 -11.76 4.46 0.80
C ASP A 9 -12.85 5.49 0.46
N ILE A 10 -13.77 5.71 1.39
CA ILE A 10 -14.96 6.55 1.19
C ILE A 10 -14.57 8.01 0.99
N HIS A 11 -13.60 8.50 1.76
CA HIS A 11 -13.17 9.89 1.67
C HIS A 11 -12.53 10.17 0.30
N SER A 12 -11.56 9.36 -0.11
CA SER A 12 -10.92 9.42 -1.43
C SER A 12 -11.93 9.32 -2.57
N ARG A 13 -12.92 8.43 -2.45
CA ARG A 13 -14.00 8.30 -3.42
C ARG A 13 -14.81 9.59 -3.54
N ASN A 14 -15.19 10.19 -2.43
CA ASN A 14 -15.96 11.44 -2.42
C ASN A 14 -15.17 12.59 -3.03
N LEU A 15 -13.86 12.68 -2.75
CA LEU A 15 -12.98 13.68 -3.36
C LEU A 15 -12.95 13.54 -4.90
N VAL A 16 -12.77 12.32 -5.42
CA VAL A 16 -12.76 12.06 -6.87
C VAL A 16 -14.12 12.33 -7.51
N ILE A 17 -15.23 11.93 -6.86
CA ILE A 17 -16.59 12.21 -7.34
C ILE A 17 -16.81 13.73 -7.44
N ASN A 18 -16.51 14.47 -6.37
CA ASN A 18 -16.62 15.92 -6.34
C ASN A 18 -15.78 16.57 -7.45
N GLY A 19 -14.54 16.15 -7.61
CA GLY A 19 -13.68 16.63 -8.69
C GLY A 19 -14.17 16.30 -10.10
N TYR A 20 -14.68 15.09 -10.31
CA TYR A 20 -15.25 14.67 -11.60
C TYR A 20 -16.44 15.54 -11.98
N HIS A 21 -17.31 15.84 -11.03
CA HIS A 21 -18.43 16.77 -11.22
C HIS A 21 -17.96 18.16 -11.59
N ALA A 22 -16.98 18.69 -10.85
CA ALA A 22 -16.46 20.03 -11.10
C ALA A 22 -15.85 20.17 -12.49
N VAL A 23 -14.97 19.25 -12.89
CA VAL A 23 -14.36 19.25 -14.22
C VAL A 23 -15.39 19.11 -15.33
N SER A 24 -16.41 18.27 -15.13
CA SER A 24 -17.49 18.10 -16.10
C SER A 24 -18.35 19.36 -16.26
N ARG A 25 -18.62 20.08 -15.16
CA ARG A 25 -19.37 21.35 -15.20
C ARG A 25 -18.57 22.49 -15.81
N CYS A 26 -17.26 22.54 -15.56
CA CYS A 26 -16.35 23.52 -16.16
C CYS A 26 -15.88 23.14 -17.57
N GLU A 27 -16.41 22.05 -18.15
CA GLU A 27 -16.01 21.51 -19.46
C GLU A 27 -14.48 21.37 -19.63
N SER A 28 -13.79 21.08 -18.53
CA SER A 28 -12.32 21.20 -18.43
C SER A 28 -11.57 19.89 -18.68
N TRP A 29 -12.25 18.87 -19.22
CA TRP A 29 -11.62 17.58 -19.56
C TRP A 29 -10.51 17.72 -20.60
N ASN A 30 -10.73 18.52 -21.65
CA ASN A 30 -9.70 18.77 -22.66
C ASN A 30 -8.50 19.56 -22.09
N PHE A 31 -8.76 20.47 -21.15
CA PHE A 31 -7.70 21.16 -20.42
C PHE A 31 -6.84 20.15 -19.66
N LEU A 32 -7.43 19.30 -18.82
CA LEU A 32 -6.68 18.31 -18.03
C LEU A 32 -5.95 17.27 -18.88
N LYS A 33 -6.46 16.94 -20.07
CA LYS A 33 -5.80 16.04 -20.99
C LYS A 33 -4.45 16.59 -21.48
N ASN A 34 -4.38 17.90 -21.73
CA ASN A 34 -3.23 18.56 -22.33
C ASN A 34 -2.34 19.27 -21.31
N PHE A 35 -2.90 19.65 -20.17
CA PHE A 35 -2.17 20.35 -19.12
C PHE A 35 -1.34 19.38 -18.29
N THR A 36 -0.10 19.76 -18.04
CA THR A 36 0.75 19.13 -17.03
C THR A 36 1.37 20.27 -16.22
N PRO A 37 1.06 20.40 -14.92
CA PRO A 37 1.66 21.41 -14.07
C PRO A 37 3.16 21.18 -13.99
N ASN A 38 3.89 22.27 -13.72
CA ASN A 38 5.34 22.23 -13.62
C ASN A 38 5.79 21.20 -12.57
N ASN A 39 6.91 20.52 -12.85
CA ASN A 39 7.38 19.41 -12.01
C ASN A 39 7.67 19.82 -10.55
N ASN A 40 7.93 21.11 -10.31
CA ASN A 40 8.26 21.62 -8.98
C ASN A 40 7.02 22.06 -8.15
N ASP A 41 5.88 22.29 -8.81
CA ASP A 41 4.72 22.95 -8.19
C ASP A 41 3.52 21.99 -8.08
N GLY A 42 3.36 21.10 -9.06
CA GLY A 42 2.20 20.22 -9.16
C GLY A 42 0.87 21.00 -9.20
N PHE A 43 -0.24 20.32 -8.91
CA PHE A 43 -1.55 20.97 -8.88
C PHE A 43 -1.80 21.80 -7.61
N MET A 44 -1.00 21.62 -6.55
CA MET A 44 -1.18 22.35 -5.29
C MET A 44 -0.73 23.81 -5.40
N PHE A 45 0.35 24.05 -6.16
CA PHE A 45 1.01 25.36 -6.20
C PHE A 45 0.93 26.04 -7.57
N THR A 46 0.24 25.43 -8.53
CA THR A 46 0.01 26.05 -9.84
C THR A 46 -0.91 27.28 -9.71
N ASP A 47 -0.57 28.32 -10.47
CA ASP A 47 -1.34 29.57 -10.59
C ASP A 47 -2.27 29.57 -11.82
N HIS A 48 -2.39 28.44 -12.50
CA HIS A 48 -3.16 28.37 -13.73
C HIS A 48 -4.66 28.64 -13.48
N PRO A 49 -5.29 29.61 -14.16
CA PRO A 49 -6.66 30.05 -13.86
C PRO A 49 -7.71 28.93 -13.98
N LYS A 50 -7.54 28.00 -14.93
CA LYS A 50 -8.41 26.82 -15.03
C LYS A 50 -8.35 25.89 -13.81
N VAL A 51 -7.22 25.81 -13.12
CA VAL A 51 -7.12 25.00 -11.90
C VAL A 51 -7.91 25.66 -10.76
N TYR A 52 -7.83 26.98 -10.63
CA TYR A 52 -8.66 27.74 -9.68
C TYR A 52 -10.15 27.65 -9.99
N GLU A 53 -10.55 27.76 -11.26
CA GLU A 53 -11.95 27.59 -11.68
C GLU A 53 -12.50 26.23 -11.27
N ILE A 54 -11.75 25.15 -11.50
CA ILE A 54 -12.13 23.80 -11.09
C ILE A 54 -12.22 23.70 -9.56
N GLY A 55 -11.27 24.27 -8.82
CA GLY A 55 -11.27 24.29 -7.36
C GLY A 55 -12.51 24.99 -6.79
N HIS A 56 -12.85 26.17 -7.29
CA HIS A 56 -14.06 26.89 -6.88
C HIS A 56 -15.33 26.11 -7.23
N MET A 57 -15.36 25.44 -8.39
CA MET A 57 -16.49 24.59 -8.75
C MET A 57 -16.64 23.38 -7.81
N MET A 58 -15.53 22.78 -7.36
CA MET A 58 -15.52 21.71 -6.36
C MET A 58 -16.14 22.18 -5.04
N GLU A 59 -15.78 23.38 -4.57
CA GLU A 59 -16.30 24.00 -3.35
C GLU A 59 -17.78 24.39 -3.46
N SER A 60 -18.25 24.74 -4.66
CA SER A 60 -19.66 25.13 -4.92
C SER A 60 -20.64 23.95 -5.01
N CYS A 61 -20.15 22.71 -5.03
CA CYS A 61 -21.00 21.52 -5.12
C CYS A 61 -21.78 21.32 -3.80
N PRO A 62 -22.99 20.73 -3.83
CA PRO A 62 -23.73 20.42 -2.60
C PRO A 62 -22.92 19.47 -1.70
N HIS A 63 -22.72 19.86 -0.44
CA HIS A 63 -21.95 19.10 0.57
C HIS A 63 -20.54 18.69 0.10
N PRO A 64 -19.65 19.66 -0.18
CA PRO A 64 -18.32 19.35 -0.72
C PRO A 64 -17.48 18.65 0.37
N PRO A 65 -16.78 17.54 0.05
CA PRO A 65 -15.78 16.97 0.95
C PRO A 65 -14.60 17.94 0.93
N GLY A 66 -14.49 18.82 1.93
CA GLY A 66 -13.47 19.87 1.94
C GLY A 66 -12.08 19.36 1.55
N HIS A 67 -11.34 20.15 0.77
CA HIS A 67 -10.01 19.79 0.29
C HIS A 67 -8.93 20.54 1.05
N SER A 68 -7.93 19.81 1.56
CA SER A 68 -6.61 20.39 1.82
C SER A 68 -5.84 20.56 0.50
N GLY A 69 -4.77 21.36 0.49
CA GLY A 69 -3.92 21.49 -0.71
C GLY A 69 -3.39 20.14 -1.24
N CYS A 70 -3.05 19.23 -0.32
CA CYS A 70 -2.59 17.88 -0.67
C CYS A 70 -3.70 17.03 -1.30
N SER A 71 -4.88 17.00 -0.68
CA SER A 71 -6.02 16.23 -1.21
C SER A 71 -6.57 16.81 -2.51
N PHE A 72 -6.52 18.14 -2.67
CA PHE A 72 -6.83 18.81 -3.94
C PHE A 72 -5.88 18.36 -5.05
N ALA A 73 -4.57 18.43 -4.80
CA ALA A 73 -3.56 18.04 -5.79
C ALA A 73 -3.67 16.56 -6.15
N TRP A 74 -3.89 15.69 -5.15
CA TRP A 74 -4.15 14.28 -5.38
C TRP A 74 -5.39 14.07 -6.25
N THR A 75 -6.51 14.72 -5.91
CA THR A 75 -7.75 14.64 -6.68
C THR A 75 -7.53 15.06 -8.14
N MET A 76 -6.85 16.19 -8.37
CA MET A 76 -6.57 16.68 -9.71
C MET A 76 -5.69 15.72 -10.52
N ARG A 77 -4.72 15.02 -9.90
CA ARG A 77 -3.95 13.93 -10.56
C ARG A 77 -4.85 12.76 -10.94
N GLN A 78 -5.82 12.38 -10.11
CA GLN A 78 -6.79 11.34 -10.46
C GLN A 78 -7.63 11.75 -11.69
N LEU A 79 -8.08 13.00 -11.76
CA LEU A 79 -8.87 13.52 -12.87
C LEU A 79 -8.05 13.65 -14.15
N GLU A 80 -6.79 14.06 -14.05
CA GLU A 80 -5.85 14.05 -15.18
C GLU A 80 -5.66 12.63 -15.73
N ALA A 81 -5.50 11.62 -14.86
CA ALA A 81 -5.39 10.23 -15.30
C ALA A 81 -6.63 9.76 -16.08
N ILE A 82 -7.82 10.16 -15.63
CA ILE A 82 -9.09 9.91 -16.35
C ILE A 82 -9.10 10.65 -17.69
N ALA A 83 -8.70 11.93 -17.72
CA ALA A 83 -8.70 12.75 -18.93
C ALA A 83 -7.74 12.22 -20.01
N LYS A 84 -6.58 11.71 -19.59
CA LYS A 84 -5.54 11.19 -20.49
C LYS A 84 -5.81 9.77 -20.96
N ASN A 85 -6.28 8.89 -20.06
CA ASN A 85 -6.35 7.45 -20.34
C ASN A 85 -7.77 6.92 -20.49
N GLY A 86 -8.79 7.73 -20.17
CA GLY A 86 -10.18 7.30 -20.12
C GLY A 86 -10.54 6.61 -18.79
N TYR A 87 -11.83 6.66 -18.48
CA TYR A 87 -12.36 6.17 -17.21
C TYR A 87 -12.19 4.65 -17.02
N GLU A 88 -12.42 3.84 -18.06
CA GLU A 88 -12.32 2.37 -17.92
C GLU A 88 -10.89 1.94 -17.59
N ASN A 89 -9.89 2.56 -18.23
CA ASN A 89 -8.50 2.32 -17.88
C ASN A 89 -8.19 2.75 -16.45
N TYR A 90 -8.67 3.92 -16.04
CA TYR A 90 -8.54 4.38 -14.66
C TYR A 90 -9.14 3.37 -13.66
N LYS A 91 -10.37 2.91 -13.88
CA LYS A 91 -11.02 1.88 -13.06
C LYS A 91 -10.20 0.58 -13.00
N ASN A 92 -9.73 0.10 -14.14
CA ASN A 92 -8.94 -1.13 -14.22
C ASN A 92 -7.61 -1.02 -13.46
N THR A 93 -6.95 0.15 -13.47
CA THR A 93 -5.72 0.35 -12.68
C THR A 93 -5.95 0.23 -11.18
N TRP A 94 -7.09 0.71 -10.67
CA TRP A 94 -7.44 0.54 -9.25
C TRP A 94 -7.72 -0.92 -8.90
N ILE A 95 -8.51 -1.61 -9.72
CA ILE A 95 -8.84 -3.03 -9.50
C ILE A 95 -7.56 -3.88 -9.50
N ALA A 96 -6.66 -3.66 -10.47
CA ALA A 96 -5.39 -4.37 -10.56
C ALA A 96 -4.53 -4.16 -9.30
N ARG A 97 -4.41 -2.91 -8.81
CA ARG A 97 -3.67 -2.61 -7.57
C ARG A 97 -4.20 -3.37 -6.36
N TYR A 98 -5.53 -3.44 -6.20
CA TYR A 98 -6.11 -4.19 -5.09
C TYR A 98 -5.85 -5.69 -5.18
N GLN A 99 -5.88 -6.26 -6.40
CA GLN A 99 -5.57 -7.67 -6.61
C GLN A 99 -4.10 -7.97 -6.31
N GLU A 100 -3.18 -7.08 -6.72
CA GLU A 100 -1.76 -7.22 -6.39
C GLU A 100 -1.49 -7.11 -4.88
N GLU A 101 -2.12 -6.16 -4.19
CA GLU A 101 -2.01 -6.01 -2.73
C GLU A 101 -2.49 -7.27 -1.99
N GLU A 102 -3.62 -7.84 -2.42
CA GLU A 102 -4.16 -9.08 -1.87
C GLU A 102 -3.22 -10.27 -2.12
N GLN A 103 -2.71 -10.42 -3.35
CA GLN A 103 -1.74 -11.46 -3.69
C GLN A 103 -0.46 -11.35 -2.87
N ARG A 104 0.06 -10.12 -2.69
CA ARG A 104 1.24 -9.86 -1.84
C ARG A 104 0.98 -10.23 -0.38
N ALA A 105 -0.18 -9.88 0.17
CA ALA A 105 -0.54 -10.23 1.54
C ALA A 105 -0.65 -11.75 1.73
N VAL A 106 -1.28 -12.46 0.79
CA VAL A 106 -1.35 -13.94 0.80
C VAL A 106 0.05 -14.55 0.73
N GLN A 107 0.91 -14.04 -0.15
CA GLN A 107 2.28 -14.55 -0.30
C GLN A 107 3.12 -14.30 0.96
N GLN A 108 3.05 -13.11 1.55
CA GLN A 108 3.74 -12.80 2.81
C GLN A 108 3.27 -13.72 3.94
N ARG A 109 1.97 -14.01 4.04
CA ARG A 109 1.42 -14.95 5.02
C ARG A 109 1.98 -16.37 4.82
N ARG A 110 2.07 -16.84 3.58
CA ARG A 110 2.66 -18.16 3.26
C ARG A 110 4.14 -18.23 3.66
N ILE A 111 4.92 -17.20 3.33
CA ILE A 111 6.33 -17.11 3.70
C ILE A 111 6.50 -17.16 5.22
N ARG A 112 5.71 -16.37 5.95
CA ARG A 112 5.73 -16.35 7.42
C ARG A 112 5.42 -17.73 8.02
N LEU A 113 4.37 -18.40 7.54
CA LEU A 113 4.00 -19.73 8.02
C LEU A 113 5.10 -20.77 7.72
N ALA A 114 5.71 -20.72 6.54
CA ALA A 114 6.82 -21.61 6.18
C ALA A 114 8.04 -21.40 7.10
N GLN A 115 8.37 -20.14 7.43
CA GLN A 115 9.42 -19.82 8.40
C GLN A 115 9.09 -20.33 9.81
N GLU A 116 7.84 -20.17 10.26
CA GLU A 116 7.39 -20.67 11.56
C GLU A 116 7.47 -22.21 11.64
N VAL A 117 7.09 -22.93 10.59
CA VAL A 117 7.21 -24.41 10.52
C VAL A 117 8.67 -24.85 10.52
N ALA A 118 9.53 -24.20 9.72
CA ALA A 118 10.97 -24.52 9.69
C ALA A 118 11.62 -24.33 11.07
N ASN A 119 11.28 -23.25 11.78
CA ASN A 119 11.82 -22.96 13.10
C ASN A 119 11.36 -23.98 14.16
N ARG A 120 10.15 -24.54 14.04
CA ARG A 120 9.65 -25.59 14.97
C ARG A 120 10.32 -26.95 14.75
N ASN A 121 10.72 -27.28 13.53
CA ASN A 121 11.36 -28.56 13.20
C ASN A 121 12.85 -28.63 13.57
N ILE A 122 13.47 -27.56 14.07
CA ILE A 122 14.89 -27.51 14.47
C ILE A 122 15.08 -27.72 16.00
N SER A 123 14.00 -27.84 16.78
CA SER A 123 14.09 -28.16 18.22
C SER A 123 14.36 -29.65 18.46
N VAL A 124 15.60 -30.10 18.30
CA VAL A 124 16.06 -31.40 18.80
C VAL A 124 16.33 -31.26 20.31
N PRO A 125 15.74 -32.07 21.19
CA PRO A 125 16.12 -32.05 22.61
C PRO A 125 17.56 -32.54 22.74
N GLU A 126 18.40 -31.79 23.47
CA GLU A 126 19.73 -32.25 23.85
C GLU A 126 19.60 -33.61 24.56
N ILE A 127 20.20 -34.65 23.97
CA ILE A 127 20.32 -35.96 24.60
C ILE A 127 21.35 -35.80 25.72
N PRO A 128 21.00 -36.00 27.00
CA PRO A 128 21.98 -35.95 28.07
C PRO A 128 23.05 -37.03 27.83
N PRO A 129 24.35 -36.72 28.04
CA PRO A 129 25.40 -37.71 27.84
C PRO A 129 25.17 -38.91 28.76
N LEU A 130 25.24 -40.12 28.18
CA LEU A 130 25.12 -41.37 28.92
C LEU A 130 26.22 -41.42 30.00
N LEU A 131 25.81 -41.49 31.26
CA LEU A 131 26.68 -41.84 32.38
C LEU A 131 27.22 -43.26 32.13
N ILE A 132 28.49 -43.34 31.72
CA ILE A 132 29.22 -44.60 31.68
C ILE A 132 29.46 -45.03 33.12
N ILE A 133 28.61 -45.92 33.61
CA ILE A 133 28.82 -46.62 34.88
C ILE A 133 29.88 -47.69 34.61
N ASN A 134 31.13 -47.40 34.97
CA ASN A 134 32.18 -48.40 34.90
C ASN A 134 32.12 -49.24 36.18
N GLU A 135 31.36 -50.33 36.12
CA GLU A 135 31.33 -51.35 37.17
C GLU A 135 32.61 -52.18 37.13
N ASN A 136 33.58 -51.81 38.00
CA ASN A 136 34.38 -52.68 38.91
C ASN A 136 35.23 -53.85 38.32
N PRO A 137 36.09 -54.55 39.09
CA PRO A 137 36.71 -54.28 40.40
C PRO A 137 38.23 -54.67 40.47
N GLU A 138 38.83 -54.58 41.67
CA GLU A 138 40.06 -55.29 42.16
C GLU A 138 41.44 -54.86 41.61
N VAL A 139 42.58 -54.84 42.30
CA VAL A 139 43.05 -55.11 43.68
C VAL A 139 44.51 -54.60 43.73
N THR A 140 44.90 -53.89 44.80
CA THR A 140 46.27 -53.45 45.19
C THR A 140 47.21 -54.63 45.55
N PRO A 141 48.57 -54.53 45.61
CA PRO A 141 49.28 -53.56 46.46
C PRO A 141 50.73 -53.09 46.12
N GLU A 142 51.11 -52.02 46.84
CA GLU A 142 52.40 -51.48 47.31
C GLU A 142 53.76 -52.00 46.81
N ILE A 143 54.71 -51.06 46.55
CA ILE A 143 56.10 -51.10 47.09
C ILE A 143 56.61 -49.66 47.33
N PRO A 144 57.11 -49.29 48.53
CA PRO A 144 57.80 -48.02 48.77
C PRO A 144 59.32 -48.13 48.50
N ARG A 145 59.94 -47.11 47.90
CA ARG A 145 61.40 -46.95 47.90
C ARG A 145 61.81 -45.49 48.12
N GLN A 146 62.38 -45.29 49.31
CA GLN A 146 63.46 -44.41 49.76
C GLN A 146 63.38 -42.91 49.48
#